data_AF-A0A1V2YHG1-F1
#
_entry.id   AF-A0A1V2YHG1-F1
#
_cell.length_a   1.000
_cell.length_b   1.000
_cell.length_c   1.000
_cell.angle_alpha   90.00
_cell.angle_beta   90.00
_cell.angle_gamma   90.00
#
_symmetry.space_group_name_H-M   'P 1'
#
loop_
_entity.id
_entity.type
_entity.pdbx_description
1 polymer ?
#
loop_
_entity_poly.entity_id
_entity_poly.type
_entity_poly.pdbx_seq_one_letter_code
_entity_poly.pdbx_strand_id
1 'polypeptide(L)'
;MLITTVNKNKFEFTVNITNNSNTTLMDLKLLMDYKKTETSMIYPTDIFQDMIEKLTIQRERGHLSYESICTDVPIGNLHPDESATILFKLKKSSLDMTTDALEKLITFKFAQD
;
A
#
# COMPACT_ATOMS: atom_id res chain seq x y z
N MET A 1 0.21 15.91 -7.52
CA MET A 1 0.82 14.64 -7.99
C MET A 1 1.12 13.79 -6.77
N LEU A 2 0.76 12.51 -6.76
CA LEU A 2 1.13 11.60 -5.66
C LEU A 2 2.55 11.08 -5.91
N ILE A 3 3.47 11.39 -5.00
CA ILE A 3 4.82 10.83 -5.01
C ILE A 3 4.82 9.60 -4.14
N THR A 4 5.43 8.51 -4.62
CA THR A 4 5.53 7.24 -3.90
C THR A 4 6.99 6.85 -3.79
N THR A 5 7.45 6.52 -2.59
CA THR A 5 8.79 5.98 -2.34
C THR A 5 8.67 4.69 -1.55
N VAL A 6 9.37 3.65 -2.00
CA VAL A 6 9.26 2.31 -1.44
C VAL A 6 10.58 1.89 -0.83
N ASN A 7 10.55 1.45 0.42
CA ASN A 7 11.68 0.84 1.12
C ASN A 7 11.33 -0.60 1.48
N LYS A 8 12.29 -1.52 1.32
CA LYS A 8 12.06 -2.96 1.44
C LYS A 8 13.11 -3.59 2.33
N ASN A 9 12.63 -4.45 3.22
CA ASN A 9 13.39 -5.41 3.98
C ASN A 9 12.75 -6.81 3.79
N LYS A 10 13.39 -7.86 4.26
CA LYS A 10 13.00 -9.26 4.02
C LYS A 10 11.56 -9.61 4.42
N PHE A 11 11.02 -8.96 5.44
CA PHE A 11 9.66 -9.20 5.97
C PHE A 11 8.83 -7.94 6.14
N GLU A 12 9.39 -6.80 5.75
CA GLU A 12 8.75 -5.51 5.94
C GLU A 12 8.92 -4.69 4.67
N PHE A 13 7.85 -4.06 4.26
CA PHE A 13 7.86 -3.19 3.11
C PHE A 13 7.10 -1.92 3.50
N THR A 14 7.70 -0.77 3.20
CA THR A 14 7.19 0.53 3.58
C THR A 14 6.96 1.37 2.35
N VAL A 15 5.76 1.92 2.21
CA VAL A 15 5.41 2.90 1.18
C VAL A 15 5.25 4.26 1.83
N ASN A 16 6.06 5.22 1.43
CA ASN A 16 5.82 6.63 1.74
C ASN A 16 5.09 7.25 0.57
N ILE A 17 3.96 7.88 0.87
CA ILE A 17 3.20 8.66 -0.10
C ILE A 17 3.15 10.12 0.34
N THR A 18 3.32 11.03 -0.61
CA THR A 18 3.25 12.48 -0.37
C THR A 18 2.37 13.12 -1.42
N ASN A 19 1.41 13.93 -0.98
CA ASN A 19 0.61 14.73 -1.89
C ASN A 19 1.37 16.00 -2.28
N ASN A 20 2.07 15.96 -3.41
CA ASN A 20 2.76 17.13 -3.98
C ASN A 20 1.86 17.88 -4.98
N SER A 21 0.55 17.99 -4.71
CA SER A 21 -0.37 18.85 -5.46
C SER A 21 -0.87 19.99 -4.59
N ASN A 22 -1.36 21.04 -5.23
CA ASN A 22 -2.02 22.17 -4.57
C ASN A 22 -3.48 21.85 -4.16
N THR A 23 -3.95 20.63 -4.39
CA THR A 23 -5.32 20.17 -4.07
C THR A 23 -5.27 19.00 -3.10
N THR A 24 -6.33 18.84 -2.30
CA THR A 24 -6.47 17.69 -1.39
C THR A 24 -6.85 16.45 -2.19
N LEU A 25 -6.20 15.33 -1.94
CA LEU A 25 -6.61 14.03 -2.48
C LEU A 25 -7.71 13.46 -1.58
N MET A 26 -8.95 13.48 -2.05
CA MET A 26 -10.11 13.05 -1.27
C MET A 26 -10.30 11.54 -1.34
N ASP A 27 -10.68 10.93 -0.21
CA ASP A 27 -10.96 9.49 -0.08
C ASP A 27 -9.86 8.60 -0.68
N LEU A 28 -8.60 8.91 -0.36
CA LEU A 28 -7.47 8.12 -0.83
C LEU A 28 -7.56 6.71 -0.25
N LYS A 29 -7.48 5.72 -1.13
CA LYS A 29 -7.52 4.30 -0.84
C LYS A 29 -6.30 3.62 -1.43
N LEU A 30 -5.72 2.73 -0.64
CA LEU A 30 -4.79 1.73 -1.09
C LEU A 30 -5.61 0.58 -1.68
N LEU A 31 -5.37 0.29 -2.96
CA LEU A 31 -5.94 -0.85 -3.64
C LEU A 31 -4.86 -1.92 -3.81
N MET A 32 -5.15 -3.10 -3.31
CA MET A 32 -4.37 -4.31 -3.56
C MET A 32 -4.96 -4.97 -4.79
N ASP A 33 -4.53 -4.52 -5.96
CA ASP A 33 -5.12 -4.93 -7.22
C ASP A 33 -4.16 -5.80 -8.03
N TYR A 34 -4.75 -6.77 -8.70
CA TYR A 34 -4.04 -7.72 -9.55
C TYR A 34 -3.52 -6.98 -10.79
N LYS A 35 -2.22 -6.72 -10.84
CA LYS A 35 -1.57 -6.39 -12.12
C LYS A 35 -0.98 -7.65 -12.72
N LYS A 36 -1.58 -8.10 -13.82
CA LYS A 36 -0.99 -9.09 -14.73
C LYS A 36 0.35 -8.55 -15.21
N THR A 37 1.45 -8.96 -14.59
CA THR A 37 2.78 -8.65 -15.12
C THR A 37 2.97 -9.44 -16.42
N GLU A 38 3.50 -8.78 -17.45
CA GLU A 38 3.67 -9.36 -18.81
C GLU A 38 4.52 -10.63 -18.84
N THR A 39 5.24 -10.90 -17.75
CA THR A 39 6.01 -12.12 -17.54
C THR A 39 5.68 -12.71 -16.16
N SER A 40 5.18 -13.95 -16.18
CA SER A 40 5.28 -14.94 -15.11
C SER A 40 4.47 -14.74 -13.80
N MET A 41 3.68 -15.79 -13.50
CA MET A 41 2.92 -16.09 -12.28
C MET A 41 1.71 -15.20 -11.96
N ILE A 42 0.54 -15.83 -12.05
CA ILE A 42 -0.73 -15.29 -11.56
C ILE A 42 -0.74 -15.48 -10.05
N TYR A 43 -0.63 -14.39 -9.28
CA TYR A 43 -0.91 -14.42 -7.84
C TYR A 43 -2.33 -13.88 -7.63
N PRO A 44 -3.29 -14.71 -7.18
CA PRO A 44 -4.60 -14.24 -6.74
C PRO A 44 -4.44 -13.18 -5.64
N THR A 45 -5.33 -12.17 -5.65
CA THR A 45 -5.38 -11.12 -4.62
C THR A 45 -5.48 -11.69 -3.20
N ASP A 46 -6.15 -12.84 -3.07
CA ASP A 46 -6.29 -13.58 -1.81
C ASP A 46 -4.94 -14.02 -1.25
N ILE A 47 -3.98 -14.40 -2.10
CA ILE A 47 -2.62 -14.77 -1.68
C ILE A 47 -1.92 -13.54 -1.10
N PHE A 48 -2.03 -12.38 -1.73
CA PHE A 48 -1.40 -11.16 -1.23
C PHE A 48 -1.92 -10.77 0.15
N GLN A 49 -3.23 -10.84 0.36
CA GLN A 49 -3.85 -10.57 1.66
C GLN A 49 -3.40 -11.58 2.71
N ASP A 50 -3.36 -12.87 2.35
CA ASP A 50 -2.90 -13.93 3.23
C ASP A 50 -1.42 -13.81 3.60
N MET A 51 -0.62 -13.12 2.80
CA MET A 51 0.81 -12.91 3.08
C MET A 51 1.07 -11.78 4.06
N ILE A 52 0.14 -10.84 4.22
CA ILE A 52 0.33 -9.70 5.12
C ILE A 52 -0.12 -10.11 6.53
N GLU A 53 0.81 -10.00 7.47
CA GLU A 53 0.56 -10.20 8.90
C GLU A 53 -0.09 -8.96 9.52
N LYS A 54 0.37 -7.77 9.12
CA LYS A 54 -0.12 -6.49 9.63
C LYS A 54 0.12 -5.39 8.63
N LEU A 55 -0.84 -4.48 8.49
CA LEU A 55 -0.68 -3.22 7.79
C LEU A 55 -0.92 -2.07 8.75
N THR A 56 -0.04 -1.07 8.71
CA THR A 56 -0.16 0.15 9.51
C THR A 56 0.00 1.37 8.63
N ILE A 57 -0.97 2.28 8.68
CA ILE A 57 -0.91 3.58 8.01
C ILE A 57 -0.61 4.61 9.09
N GLN A 58 0.54 5.26 9.01
CA GLN A 58 0.93 6.38 9.85
C GLN A 58 0.78 7.69 9.09
N ARG A 59 0.23 8.67 9.77
CA ARG A 59 0.02 10.04 9.27
C ARG A 59 0.40 11.00 10.38
N GLU A 60 0.58 12.27 10.03
CA GLU A 60 0.79 13.33 11.02
C GLU A 60 -0.34 13.41 12.05
N ARG A 61 -1.57 13.07 11.63
CA ARG A 61 -2.79 13.19 12.44
C ARG A 61 -3.18 11.91 13.18
N GLY A 62 -2.40 10.83 13.07
CA GLY A 62 -2.68 9.56 13.75
C GLY A 62 -2.26 8.34 12.95
N HIS A 63 -2.70 7.16 13.39
CA HIS A 63 -2.42 5.92 12.69
C HIS A 63 -3.63 4.99 12.64
N LEU A 64 -3.67 4.15 11.61
CA LEU A 64 -4.61 3.05 11.44
C LEU A 64 -3.82 1.74 11.36
N SER A 65 -4.29 0.69 12.03
CA SER A 65 -3.67 -0.63 11.97
C SER A 65 -4.71 -1.69 11.64
N TYR A 66 -4.33 -2.61 10.76
CA TYR A 66 -5.14 -3.70 10.25
C TYR A 66 -4.39 -5.02 10.45
N GLU A 67 -5.01 -5.97 11.12
CA GLU A 67 -4.48 -7.34 11.32
C GLU A 67 -4.99 -8.33 10.25
N SER A 68 -6.05 -7.94 9.55
CA SER A 68 -6.57 -8.61 8.36
C SER A 68 -6.88 -7.52 7.34
N ILE A 69 -6.57 -7.78 6.07
CA ILE A 69 -6.61 -6.75 5.05
C ILE A 69 -7.61 -7.11 3.96
N CYS A 70 -8.48 -6.14 3.67
CA CYS A 70 -9.39 -6.17 2.53
C CYS A 70 -8.70 -5.57 1.29
N THR A 71 -9.30 -5.76 0.10
CA THR A 71 -8.78 -5.23 -1.16
C THR A 71 -8.62 -3.71 -1.17
N ASP A 72 -9.48 -3.01 -0.42
CA ASP A 72 -9.60 -1.56 -0.41
C ASP A 72 -9.34 -1.05 1.00
N VAL A 73 -8.13 -0.55 1.26
CA VAL A 73 -7.75 -0.02 2.57
C VAL A 73 -7.82 1.50 2.56
N PRO A 74 -8.65 2.13 3.39
CA PRO A 74 -8.75 3.58 3.43
C PRO A 74 -7.49 4.19 4.07
N ILE A 75 -6.92 5.16 3.36
CA ILE A 75 -5.87 6.06 3.85
C ILE A 75 -6.50 7.37 4.34
N GLY A 76 -7.62 7.76 3.73
CA GLY A 76 -8.36 8.99 4.00
C GLY A 76 -7.83 10.17 3.19
N ASN A 77 -8.25 11.39 3.53
CA ASN A 77 -7.86 12.57 2.74
C ASN A 77 -6.38 12.91 2.95
N LEU A 78 -5.65 13.27 1.91
CA LEU A 78 -4.26 13.72 2.01
C LEU A 78 -4.16 15.17 1.52
N HIS A 79 -3.88 16.12 2.41
CA HIS A 79 -3.80 17.55 2.07
C HIS A 79 -2.51 17.89 1.31
N PRO A 80 -2.42 19.07 0.65
CA PRO A 80 -1.17 19.53 0.05
C PRO A 80 0.01 19.41 1.02
N ASP A 81 1.11 18.86 0.51
CA ASP A 81 2.37 18.59 1.22
C ASP A 81 2.29 17.58 2.37
N GLU A 82 1.10 17.03 2.65
CA GLU A 82 0.94 15.98 3.67
C GLU A 82 1.49 14.65 3.16
N SER A 83 2.12 13.91 4.08
CA SER A 83 2.65 12.57 3.83
C SER A 83 1.98 11.51 4.71
N ALA A 84 1.92 10.29 4.18
CA ALA A 84 1.54 9.10 4.93
C ALA A 84 2.56 7.98 4.69
N THR A 85 2.83 7.21 5.73
CA THR A 85 3.71 6.05 5.68
C THR A 85 2.86 4.79 5.89
N ILE A 86 2.91 3.88 4.93
CA ILE A 86 2.19 2.61 4.95
C ILE A 86 3.21 1.51 5.18
N LEU A 87 3.14 0.87 6.34
CA LEU A 87 4.02 -0.22 6.74
C LEU A 87 3.28 -1.54 6.58
N PHE A 88 3.86 -2.44 5.79
CA PHE A 88 3.39 -3.78 5.57
C PHE A 88 4.36 -4.74 6.25
N LYS A 89 3.85 -5.55 7.17
CA LYS A 89 4.57 -6.64 7.78
C LYS A 89 4.09 -7.95 7.18
N LEU A 90 5.00 -8.75 6.66
CA LEU A 90 4.70 -10.00 5.99
C LEU A 90 4.85 -11.19 6.94
N LYS A 91 4.01 -12.21 6.77
CA LYS A 91 4.15 -13.46 7.51
C LYS A 91 5.47 -14.13 7.14
N LYS A 92 6.14 -14.76 8.11
CA LYS A 92 7.44 -15.44 7.86
C LYS A 92 7.36 -16.57 6.84
N SER A 93 6.19 -17.22 6.71
CA SER A 93 5.91 -18.29 5.75
C SER A 93 5.75 -17.79 4.31
N SER A 94 5.63 -16.49 4.11
CA SER A 94 5.41 -15.84 2.81
C SER A 94 6.72 -15.64 2.01
N LEU A 95 7.78 -16.39 2.36
CA LEU A 95 9.15 -16.19 1.88
C LEU A 95 9.34 -16.42 0.38
N ASP A 96 8.40 -17.12 -0.26
CA ASP A 96 8.52 -17.53 -1.66
C ASP A 96 8.24 -16.40 -2.66
N MET A 97 7.66 -15.27 -2.20
CA MET A 97 7.39 -14.11 -3.06
C MET A 97 8.20 -12.91 -2.55
N THR A 98 8.96 -12.30 -3.46
CA THR A 98 9.82 -11.17 -3.12
C THR A 98 8.99 -9.91 -2.87
N THR A 99 9.51 -9.01 -2.03
CA THR A 99 8.93 -7.67 -1.82
C THR A 99 8.84 -6.83 -3.10
N ASP A 100 9.56 -7.23 -4.15
CA ASP A 100 9.47 -6.65 -5.49
C ASP A 100 8.18 -7.02 -6.23
N ALA A 101 7.69 -8.25 -6.06
CA ALA A 101 6.38 -8.63 -6.59
C ALA A 101 5.27 -7.89 -5.84
N LEU A 102 5.41 -7.72 -4.53
CA LEU A 102 4.40 -7.08 -3.70
C LEU A 102 4.17 -5.60 -4.05
N GLU A 103 5.25 -4.85 -4.28
CA GLU A 103 5.15 -3.44 -4.69
C GLU A 103 4.32 -3.27 -5.97
N LYS A 104 4.48 -4.17 -6.94
CA LYS A 104 3.80 -4.09 -8.24
C LYS A 104 2.29 -4.33 -8.16
N LEU A 105 1.82 -4.92 -7.07
CA LEU A 105 0.41 -5.22 -6.82
C LEU A 105 -0.32 -4.09 -6.07
N ILE A 106 0.40 -3.05 -5.68
CA ILE A 106 -0.17 -1.91 -4.95
C ILE A 106 -0.46 -0.77 -5.92
N THR A 107 -1.69 -0.26 -5.83
CA THR A 107 -2.11 0.94 -6.53
C THR A 107 -2.85 1.87 -5.58
N PHE A 108 -2.86 3.16 -5.92
CA PHE A 108 -3.56 4.18 -5.15
C PHE A 108 -4.68 4.77 -6.00
N LYS A 109 -5.86 4.87 -5.40
CA LYS A 109 -7.02 5.50 -6.02
C LYS A 109 -7.56 6.57 -5.08
N PHE A 110 -7.95 7.69 -5.64
CA PHE A 110 -8.57 8.80 -4.93
C PHE A 110 -9.68 9.38 -5.82
N ALA A 111 -10.67 10.01 -5.18
CA ALA A 111 -11.61 10.83 -5.92
C ALA A 111 -10.88 12.08 -6.42
N GLN A 112 -11.02 12.40 -7.70
CA GLN A 112 -10.71 13.74 -8.20
C GLN A 112 -12.00 14.56 -8.09
N ASP A 113 -11.93 15.70 -7.42
CA ASP A 113 -12.95 16.74 -7.51
C ASP A 113 -12.94 17.37 -8.91
#